data_AF-L0G2M9-F1
#
_entry.id   AF-L0G2M9-F1
#
_cell.length_a   1.000
_cell.length_b   1.000
_cell.length_c   1.000
_cell.angle_alpha   90.00
_cell.angle_beta   90.00
_cell.angle_gamma   90.00
#
_symmetry.space_group_name_H-M   'P 1'
#
loop_
_entity.id
_entity.type
_entity.pdbx_description
1 polymer ?
#
loop_
_entity_poly.entity_id
_entity_poly.type
_entity_poly.pdbx_seq_one_letter_code
_entity_poly.pdbx_strand_id
1 'polypeptide(L)' 'MSNLGKTIHDHYCHGFGNTTENLSGSIIEAEGKDWIILRTPLKAPVFIDFSKHLPKKQLLIDAWCQDQRQQA' A
#
# COMPACT_ATOMS: atom_id res chain seq x y z
N MET A 1 1.27 -12.43 9.29
CA MET A 1 1.44 -11.07 9.85
C MET A 1 0.37 -10.19 9.23
N SER A 2 -0.26 -9.32 10.00
CA SER A 2 -1.27 -8.40 9.48
C SER A 2 -0.61 -7.07 9.12
N ASN A 3 -1.03 -6.47 8.00
CA ASN A 3 -0.57 -5.17 7.52
C ASN A 3 -1.53 -4.03 7.91
N LEU A 4 -2.63 -4.34 8.59
CA LEU A 4 -3.61 -3.36 9.05
C LEU A 4 -2.96 -2.27 9.91
N GLY A 5 -3.32 -1.01 9.65
CA GLY A 5 -2.80 0.15 10.36
C GLY A 5 -1.41 0.61 9.91
N LYS A 6 -0.70 -0.13 9.04
CA LYS A 6 0.55 0.37 8.46
C LYS A 6 0.27 1.57 7.56
N THR A 7 1.19 2.53 7.59
CA THR A 7 1.17 3.72 6.73
C THR A 7 2.00 3.46 5.49
N ILE A 8 1.43 3.77 4.33
CA ILE A 8 2.12 3.76 3.06
C ILE A 8 2.96 5.03 2.96
N HIS A 9 4.25 4.88 2.69
CA HIS A 9 5.19 5.99 2.47
C HIS A 9 5.54 6.18 0.99
N ASP A 10 5.29 5.16 0.15
CA ASP A 10 5.44 5.22 -1.30
C ASP A 10 4.32 6.03 -1.97
N HIS A 11 4.68 6.94 -2.85
CA HIS A 11 3.75 7.83 -3.53
C HIS A 11 2.94 7.12 -4.63
N TYR A 12 3.54 6.16 -5.34
CA TYR A 12 2.95 5.57 -6.54
C TYR A 12 2.70 4.07 -6.40
N CYS A 13 3.14 3.46 -5.28
CA CYS A 13 3.03 2.03 -5.02
C CYS A 13 3.43 1.18 -6.25
N HIS A 14 4.47 1.62 -6.98
CA HIS A 14 4.96 1.05 -8.24
C HIS A 14 3.88 0.65 -9.27
N GLY A 15 2.80 1.44 -9.42
CA GLY A 15 1.76 1.20 -10.42
C GLY A 15 0.67 0.21 -10.02
N PHE A 16 0.55 -0.09 -8.72
CA PHE A 16 -0.58 -0.83 -8.16
C PHE A 16 -1.74 0.12 -7.83
N GLY A 17 -2.94 -0.24 -8.27
CA GLY A 17 -4.10 0.63 -8.23
C GLY A 17 -4.19 1.48 -9.50
N ASN A 18 -5.41 1.85 -9.89
CA ASN A 18 -5.69 2.67 -11.07
C ASN A 18 -5.25 4.15 -10.85
N THR A 19 -4.15 4.36 -10.13
CA THR A 19 -3.90 5.59 -9.38
C THR A 19 -2.74 6.35 -10.00
N THR A 20 -3.08 7.38 -10.76
CA THR A 20 -2.25 8.57 -11.01
C THR A 20 -2.08 9.44 -9.75
N GLU A 21 -2.38 8.90 -8.57
CA GLU A 21 -2.58 9.64 -7.33
C GLU A 21 -1.50 9.29 -6.29
N ASN A 22 -1.12 10.29 -5.49
CA ASN A 22 -0.17 10.11 -4.39
C ASN A 22 -0.83 9.33 -3.24
N LEU A 23 -0.31 8.12 -2.97
CA LEU A 23 -0.77 7.25 -1.89
C LEU A 23 0.05 7.37 -0.60
N SER A 24 1.09 8.22 -0.57
CA SER A 24 1.87 8.46 0.63
C SER A 24 1.00 9.06 1.74
N GLY A 25 1.16 8.54 2.96
CA GLY A 25 0.32 8.85 4.11
C GLY A 25 -1.00 8.06 4.18
N SER A 26 -1.29 7.19 3.20
CA SER A 26 -2.47 6.33 3.26
C SER A 26 -2.30 5.20 4.26
N ILE A 27 -3.39 4.72 4.84
CA ILE A 27 -3.37 3.68 5.87
C ILE A 27 -4.07 2.42 5.35
N ILE A 28 -3.46 1.26 5.57
CA ILE A 28 -4.12 -0.03 5.26
C ILE A 28 -5.27 -0.25 6.26
N GLU A 29 -6.51 -0.13 5.79
CA GLU A 29 -7.71 -0.27 6.64
C GLU A 29 -8.32 -1.68 6.59
N ALA A 30 -8.11 -2.38 5.49
CA ALA A 30 -8.57 -3.76 5.32
C ALA A 30 -7.56 -4.56 4.49
N GLU A 31 -7.49 -5.86 4.76
CA GLU A 31 -6.56 -6.77 4.11
C GLU A 31 -7.25 -8.12 3.88
N GLY A 32 -7.22 -8.60 2.65
CA GLY A 32 -7.56 -9.97 2.28
C GLY A 32 -6.33 -10.78 1.92
N LYS A 33 -6.55 -12.00 1.39
CA LYS A 33 -5.46 -12.89 0.98
C LYS A 33 -4.54 -12.24 -0.07
N ASP A 34 -5.15 -11.62 -1.07
CA ASP A 34 -4.54 -11.12 -2.29
C ASP A 34 -4.93 -9.66 -2.58
N TRP A 35 -5.49 -8.95 -1.61
CA TRP A 35 -5.87 -7.55 -1.79
C TRP A 35 -5.72 -6.75 -0.49
N ILE A 36 -5.70 -5.42 -0.60
CA ILE A 36 -5.82 -4.48 0.51
C ILE A 36 -6.74 -3.30 0.13
N ILE A 37 -7.25 -2.61 1.14
CA ILE A 37 -7.89 -1.30 0.98
C ILE A 37 -7.07 -0.26 1.74
N LEU A 38 -6.78 0.85 1.06
CA LEU A 38 -6.07 2.00 1.61
C LEU A 38 -7.07 3.12 1.88
N ARG A 39 -7.11 3.60 3.12
CA ARG A 39 -7.74 4.86 3.46
C ARG A 39 -6.80 6.00 3.12
N THR A 40 -7.20 6.81 2.15
CA THR A 40 -6.46 8.03 1.79
C THR A 40 -6.97 9.20 2.64
N PRO A 41 -6.14 10.20 3.00
CA PRO A 41 -6.57 11.29 3.88
C PRO A 41 -7.58 12.26 3.23
N LEU A 42 -7.58 12.33 1.89
CA LEU A 42 -8.27 13.38 1.13
C LEU A 42 -9.27 12.85 0.09
N LYS A 43 -9.37 11.53 -0.10
CA LYS A 43 -10.11 10.92 -1.22
C LYS A 43 -10.83 9.64 -0.79
N ALA A 44 -11.52 9.04 -1.76
CA ALA A 44 -12.12 7.72 -1.60
C ALA A 44 -11.05 6.66 -1.23
N PRO A 45 -11.45 5.58 -0.54
CA PRO A 45 -10.58 4.45 -0.31
C PRO A 45 -10.08 3.84 -1.63
N VAL A 46 -8.83 3.40 -1.65
CA VAL A 46 -8.19 2.79 -2.83
C VAL A 46 -8.09 1.30 -2.62
N PHE A 47 -8.68 0.53 -3.54
CA PHE A 47 -8.55 -0.92 -3.58
C PHE A 47 -7.30 -1.31 -4.40
N ILE A 48 -6.45 -2.17 -3.82
CA ILE A 48 -5.29 -2.72 -4.50
C ILE A 48 -5.42 -4.24 -4.58
N ASP A 49 -5.33 -4.75 -5.80
CA ASP A 49 -5.33 -6.18 -6.11
C ASP A 49 -3.89 -6.69 -6.36
N PHE A 50 -3.53 -7.77 -5.69
CA PHE A 50 -2.29 -8.51 -5.85
C PHE A 50 -2.51 -9.91 -6.44
N SER A 51 -3.68 -10.25 -6.97
CA SER A 51 -3.97 -11.56 -7.57
C SER A 51 -2.89 -12.02 -8.55
N LYS A 52 -2.32 -11.10 -9.35
CA LYS A 52 -1.21 -11.35 -10.30
C LYS A 52 0.19 -11.37 -9.67
N HIS A 53 0.31 -10.94 -8.43
CA HIS A 53 1.57 -10.73 -7.71
C HIS A 53 1.56 -11.34 -6.30
N LEU A 54 0.71 -12.34 -6.09
CA LEU A 54 0.42 -12.96 -4.78
C LEU A 54 1.69 -13.33 -3.98
N PRO A 55 2.71 -13.99 -4.59
CA PRO A 55 3.96 -14.31 -3.88
C PRO A 55 4.75 -13.09 -3.41
N LYS A 56 4.51 -11.92 -4.00
CA LYS A 56 5.22 -10.67 -3.76
C LYS A 56 4.42 -9.66 -2.93
N LYS A 57 3.14 -9.94 -2.60
CA LYS A 57 2.26 -9.02 -1.85
C LYS A 57 2.95 -8.46 -0.61
N GLN A 58 3.48 -9.33 0.25
CA GLN A 58 4.09 -8.90 1.51
C GLN A 58 5.37 -8.07 1.28
N LEU A 59 6.21 -8.50 0.34
CA LEU A 59 7.43 -7.78 -0.04
C LEU A 59 7.14 -6.38 -0.58
N LEU A 60 6.08 -6.23 -1.38
CA LEU A 60 5.63 -4.95 -1.89
C LEU A 60 5.11 -4.04 -0.77
N ILE A 61 4.23 -4.56 0.09
CA ILE A 61 3.69 -3.79 1.23
C ILE A 61 4.83 -3.36 2.16
N ASP A 62 5.77 -4.24 2.46
CA ASP A 62 6.90 -3.91 3.33
C ASP A 62 7.78 -2.82 2.69
N ALA A 63 8.04 -2.88 1.38
CA ALA A 63 8.75 -1.83 0.67
C ALA A 63 7.99 -0.49 0.70
N TRP A 64 6.66 -0.51 0.54
CA TRP A 64 5.85 0.71 0.58
C TRP A 64 5.76 1.33 1.98
N CYS A 65 5.82 0.50 3.02
CA CYS A 65 5.75 0.93 4.41
C CYS A 65 7.13 1.23 5.02
N GLN A 66 8.24 1.01 4.29
CA GLN A 66 9.56 1.40 4.74
C GLN A 66 9.71 2.93 4.68
N ASP A 67 9.97 3.54 5.83
CA ASP A 67 10.26 4.97 5.93
C ASP A 67 11.63 5.24 5.28
N GLN A 68 11.64 6.01 4.20
CA GLN A 68 12.85 6.31 3.39
C GLN A 68 13.90 7.14 4.16
N ARG A 69 13.65 7.50 5.42
CA ARG A 69 14.53 8.35 6.25
C ARG A 69 15.70 7.62 6.92
N GLN A 70 15.84 6.30 6.77
CA GLN A 70 16.95 5.54 7.39
C GLN A 70 18.15 5.26 6.47
N GLN A 71 18.24 5.90 5.30
CA GLN A 71 19.43 5.83 4.43
C GLN A 71 20.17 7.18 4.37
N ALA A 72 20.48 7.75 5.54
CA ALA A 72 21.39 8.88 5.68
C ALA A 72 22.74 8.42 6.23
#